data_AF-A0A090MXN6-F1
#
_entry.id   AF-A0A090MXN6-F1
#
_cell.length_a   1.000
_cell.length_b   1.000
_cell.length_c   1.000
_cell.angle_alpha   90.00
_cell.angle_beta   90.00
_cell.angle_gamma   90.00
#
_symmetry.space_group_name_H-M   'P 1'
#
loop_
_entity.id
_entity.type
_entity.pdbx_description
1 polymer ?
#
loop_
_entity_poly.entity_id
_entity_poly.type
_entity_poly.pdbx_seq_one_letter_code
_entity_poly.pdbx_strand_id
1 'polypeptide(L)'
;MLFLKKMDEVMDTSCSISNLHSFSQESIPEQLQIRNEIYDNETFEQFKELVIKYLKPKEDCLTFTTSRWEEFRSIKSKVTTVEPLLGWMVVYIHAYIIMYEDQGEKYHSHYEILNIAKDGDVSIRDFYAMLCKWMKFIDAPNRVLTKVDNVNKC
;
A
#
# COMPACT_ATOMS: atom_id res chain seq x y z
N MET A 1 26.40 -42.78 11.02
CA MET A 1 27.22 -41.68 10.50
C MET A 1 26.34 -40.87 9.54
N LEU A 2 25.72 -39.80 10.04
CA LEU A 2 24.76 -38.99 9.28
C LEU A 2 25.52 -37.87 8.56
N PHE A 3 25.42 -37.85 7.24
CA PHE A 3 25.81 -36.69 6.43
C PHE A 3 24.69 -35.65 6.49
N LEU A 4 24.87 -34.61 7.33
CA LEU A 4 24.06 -33.39 7.28
C LEU A 4 24.49 -32.58 6.05
N LYS A 5 23.68 -32.65 5.01
CA LYS A 5 23.76 -31.79 3.82
C LYS A 5 23.35 -30.38 4.26
N LYS A 6 24.30 -29.44 4.30
CA LYS A 6 24.00 -28.01 4.49
C LYS A 6 23.09 -27.56 3.35
N MET A 7 21.84 -27.24 3.67
CA MET A 7 21.01 -26.38 2.82
C MET A 7 21.50 -24.96 3.08
N ASP A 8 22.28 -24.41 2.16
CA ASP A 8 22.42 -22.96 2.05
C ASP A 8 21.03 -22.42 1.71
N GLU A 9 20.37 -21.81 2.69
CA GLU A 9 19.18 -21.00 2.49
C GLU A 9 19.59 -19.77 1.68
N VAL A 10 19.53 -19.91 0.36
CA VAL A 10 19.56 -18.75 -0.54
C VAL A 10 18.26 -17.98 -0.27
N MET A 11 18.34 -16.94 0.57
CA MET A 11 17.24 -16.00 0.72
C MET A 11 16.99 -15.35 -0.63
N ASP A 12 15.86 -15.69 -1.24
CA ASP A 12 15.39 -15.07 -2.45
C ASP A 12 15.01 -13.61 -2.13
N THR A 13 15.91 -12.69 -2.46
CA THR A 13 15.71 -11.25 -2.30
C THR A 13 14.90 -10.65 -3.45
N SER A 14 14.45 -11.47 -4.41
CA SER A 14 13.55 -11.03 -5.46
C SER A 14 12.13 -10.93 -4.88
N CYS A 15 11.68 -9.70 -4.63
CA CYS A 15 10.30 -9.40 -4.23
C CYS A 15 9.36 -9.53 -5.45
N SER A 16 9.34 -10.70 -6.09
CA SER A 16 8.47 -10.98 -7.22
C SER A 16 7.14 -11.57 -6.73
N ILE A 17 6.00 -11.06 -7.23
CA ILE A 17 4.68 -11.60 -6.86
C ILE A 17 4.56 -13.10 -7.14
N SER A 18 5.26 -13.64 -8.16
CA SER A 18 5.26 -15.07 -8.47
C SER A 18 5.87 -15.96 -7.38
N ASN A 19 6.71 -15.42 -6.48
CA ASN A 19 7.40 -16.19 -5.44
C ASN A 19 6.65 -16.18 -4.10
N LEU A 20 5.44 -15.61 -4.05
CA LEU A 20 4.67 -15.40 -2.82
C LEU A 20 3.56 -16.42 -2.57
N HIS A 21 3.53 -17.54 -3.29
CA HIS A 21 2.54 -18.61 -3.10
C HIS A 21 2.63 -19.38 -1.76
N SER A 22 3.56 -19.02 -0.87
CA SER A 22 3.81 -19.71 0.40
C SER A 22 3.53 -18.92 1.67
N PHE A 23 3.00 -17.69 1.59
CA PHE A 23 2.47 -17.03 2.79
C PHE A 23 1.05 -17.54 3.04
N SER A 24 0.96 -18.57 3.88
CA SER A 24 -0.26 -18.91 4.61
C SER A 24 -0.85 -17.63 5.19
N GLN A 25 -2.00 -17.21 4.67
CA GLN A 25 -2.84 -16.22 5.32
C GLN A 25 -3.27 -16.83 6.65
N GLU A 26 -2.47 -16.62 7.70
CA GLU A 26 -2.99 -16.77 9.06
C GLU A 26 -4.00 -15.65 9.26
N SER A 27 -5.28 -16.00 9.04
CA SER A 27 -6.42 -15.14 9.36
C SER A 27 -6.32 -14.72 10.81
N ILE A 28 -6.12 -13.42 11.05
CA ILE A 28 -6.21 -12.85 12.40
C ILE A 28 -7.62 -13.16 12.93
N PRO A 29 -7.77 -13.80 14.10
CA PRO A 29 -9.07 -14.01 14.70
C PRO A 29 -9.80 -12.66 14.84
N GLU A 30 -11.07 -12.59 14.43
CA GLU A 30 -11.91 -11.38 14.50
C GLU A 30 -11.91 -10.68 15.88
N GLN A 31 -11.48 -11.38 16.93
CA GLN A 31 -11.38 -10.91 18.32
C GLN A 31 -10.16 -10.00 18.60
N LEU A 32 -9.23 -9.86 17.66
CA LEU A 32 -8.11 -8.90 17.72
C LEU A 32 -8.32 -7.73 16.73
N GLN A 33 -9.56 -7.30 16.51
CA GLN A 33 -9.79 -5.97 15.96
C GLN A 33 -9.09 -4.97 16.89
N ILE A 34 -7.95 -4.48 16.44
CA ILE A 34 -7.18 -3.43 17.09
C ILE A 34 -8.19 -2.31 17.36
N ARG A 35 -8.44 -2.08 18.66
CA ARG A 35 -9.30 -1.01 19.17
C ARG A 35 -9.02 0.24 18.36
N ASN A 36 -10.08 0.92 17.91
CA ASN A 36 -10.03 2.25 17.31
C ASN A 36 -8.96 3.10 17.99
N GLU A 37 -7.76 3.14 17.42
CA GLU A 37 -6.79 4.15 17.76
C GLU A 37 -7.50 5.46 17.41
N ILE A 38 -7.71 6.30 18.42
CA ILE A 38 -8.24 7.64 18.22
C ILE A 38 -7.12 8.39 17.50
N TYR A 39 -7.07 8.26 16.17
CA TYR A 39 -6.15 9.02 15.34
C TYR A 39 -6.56 10.49 15.39
N ASP A 40 -5.58 11.34 15.67
CA ASP A 40 -5.80 12.77 15.92
C ASP A 40 -6.17 13.53 14.64
N ASN A 41 -6.69 14.74 14.82
CA ASN A 41 -7.04 15.64 13.73
C ASN A 41 -5.83 16.00 12.85
N GLU A 42 -4.62 15.99 13.41
CA GLU A 42 -3.39 16.31 12.69
C GLU A 42 -3.10 15.27 11.61
N THR A 43 -3.26 13.99 11.94
CA THR A 43 -3.10 12.87 11.01
C THR A 43 -4.10 12.95 9.84
N PHE A 44 -5.35 13.32 10.13
CA PHE A 44 -6.36 13.52 9.08
C PHE A 44 -6.02 14.71 8.17
N GLU A 45 -5.56 15.82 8.74
CA GLU A 45 -5.17 16.99 7.93
C GLU A 45 -3.95 16.67 7.04
N GLN A 46 -2.96 15.91 7.52
CA GLN A 46 -1.86 15.43 6.67
C GLN A 46 -2.37 14.56 5.51
N PHE A 47 -3.30 13.63 5.78
CA PHE A 47 -3.91 12.81 4.73
C PHE A 47 -4.66 13.66 3.70
N LYS A 48 -5.41 14.66 4.18
CA LYS A 48 -6.16 15.60 3.34
C LYS A 48 -5.26 16.40 2.41
N GLU A 49 -4.11 16.89 2.91
CA GLU A 49 -3.11 17.57 2.07
C GLU A 49 -2.60 16.67 0.94
N LEU A 50 -2.29 15.40 1.24
CA LEU A 50 -1.86 14.44 0.24
C LEU A 50 -2.97 14.14 -0.79
N VAL A 51 -4.22 13.98 -0.35
CA VAL A 51 -5.37 13.78 -1.24
C VAL A 51 -5.55 14.96 -2.20
N ILE A 52 -5.47 16.19 -1.70
CA ILE A 52 -5.57 17.41 -2.53
C ILE A 52 -4.42 17.45 -3.54
N LYS A 53 -3.19 17.17 -3.09
CA LYS A 53 -2.00 17.22 -3.93
C LYS A 53 -2.05 16.21 -5.09
N TYR A 54 -2.44 14.97 -4.81
CA TYR A 54 -2.30 13.86 -5.75
C TYR A 54 -3.60 13.45 -6.45
N LEU A 55 -4.74 13.44 -5.74
CA LEU A 55 -6.03 13.02 -6.30
C LEU A 55 -6.80 14.18 -6.94
N LYS A 56 -6.56 15.42 -6.49
CA LYS A 56 -7.17 16.65 -7.04
C LYS A 56 -8.69 16.48 -7.28
N PRO A 57 -9.47 16.19 -6.21
CA PRO A 57 -10.89 15.91 -6.35
C PRO A 57 -11.63 17.07 -7.02
N LYS A 58 -12.52 16.75 -7.97
CA LYS A 58 -13.35 17.73 -8.69
C LYS A 58 -14.63 18.11 -7.93
N GLU A 59 -15.02 17.25 -7.00
CA GLU A 59 -16.21 17.39 -6.16
C GLU A 59 -15.86 18.01 -4.80
N ASP A 60 -16.79 17.95 -3.84
CA ASP A 60 -16.53 18.41 -2.48
C ASP A 60 -15.32 17.68 -1.87
N CYS A 61 -14.25 18.44 -1.68
CA CYS A 61 -12.96 17.91 -1.23
C CYS A 61 -13.07 17.26 0.16
N LEU A 62 -13.90 17.81 1.06
CA LEU A 62 -14.00 17.29 2.41
C LEU A 62 -14.71 15.93 2.41
N THR A 63 -15.87 15.83 1.76
CA THR A 63 -16.61 14.55 1.65
C THR A 63 -15.78 13.49 0.93
N PHE A 64 -15.09 13.86 -0.16
CA PHE A 64 -14.21 12.96 -0.87
C PHE A 64 -13.08 12.45 0.04
N THR A 65 -12.37 13.36 0.71
CA THR A 65 -11.27 13.02 1.61
C THR A 65 -11.72 12.15 2.77
N THR A 66 -12.84 12.48 3.41
CA THR A 66 -13.40 11.71 4.53
C THR A 66 -13.70 10.28 4.12
N SER A 67 -14.32 10.08 2.95
CA SER A 67 -14.62 8.74 2.43
C SER A 67 -13.35 7.91 2.20
N ARG A 68 -12.32 8.54 1.61
CA ARG A 68 -11.01 7.92 1.38
C ARG A 68 -10.28 7.61 2.69
N TRP A 69 -10.41 8.49 3.67
CA TRP A 69 -9.84 8.30 5.00
C TRP A 69 -10.46 7.11 5.73
N GLU A 70 -11.78 6.96 5.66
CA GLU A 70 -12.47 5.81 6.25
C GLU A 70 -12.07 4.48 5.59
N GLU A 71 -11.97 4.46 4.27
CA GLU A 71 -11.49 3.31 3.50
C GLU A 71 -10.05 2.94 3.90
N PHE A 72 -9.13 3.93 3.88
CA PHE A 72 -7.75 3.76 4.30
C PHE A 72 -7.66 3.17 5.71
N ARG A 73 -8.40 3.71 6.68
CA ARG A 73 -8.40 3.23 8.08
C ARG A 73 -8.93 1.81 8.22
N SER A 74 -10.02 1.49 7.51
CA SER A 74 -10.63 0.16 7.54
C SER A 74 -9.66 -0.92 7.06
N ILE A 75 -8.85 -0.61 6.04
CA ILE A 75 -7.84 -1.53 5.50
C ILE A 75 -6.60 -1.53 6.39
N LYS A 76 -6.07 -0.35 6.74
CA LYS A 76 -4.81 -0.22 7.49
C LYS A 76 -4.86 -0.87 8.86
N SER A 77 -6.01 -0.82 9.55
CA SER A 77 -6.21 -1.47 10.85
C SER A 77 -6.07 -3.00 10.81
N LYS A 78 -6.19 -3.62 9.62
CA LYS A 78 -6.00 -5.05 9.39
C LYS A 78 -4.53 -5.41 9.12
N VAL A 79 -3.65 -4.41 8.99
CA VAL A 79 -2.24 -4.61 8.67
C VAL A 79 -1.37 -4.22 9.87
N THR A 80 -0.73 -5.21 10.49
CA THR A 80 0.34 -4.99 11.46
C THR A 80 1.62 -4.60 10.72
N THR A 81 2.08 -3.36 10.90
CA THR A 81 3.18 -2.79 10.11
C THR A 81 4.17 -2.08 11.01
N VAL A 82 5.46 -2.31 10.79
CA VAL A 82 6.56 -1.53 11.40
C VAL A 82 6.80 -0.22 10.65
N GLU A 83 6.27 -0.10 9.43
CA GLU A 83 6.44 1.05 8.56
C GLU A 83 5.59 2.26 9.02
N PRO A 84 6.08 3.50 8.80
CA PRO A 84 5.43 4.72 9.27
C PRO A 84 4.06 4.93 8.62
N LEU A 85 3.13 5.54 9.37
CA LEU A 85 1.76 5.79 8.93
C LEU A 85 1.70 6.65 7.67
N LEU A 86 2.53 7.69 7.58
CA LEU A 86 2.62 8.59 6.44
C LEU A 86 2.98 7.84 5.15
N GLY A 87 3.88 6.85 5.24
CA GLY A 87 4.22 5.95 4.13
C GLY A 87 3.01 5.16 3.63
N TRP A 88 2.16 4.68 4.55
CA TRP A 88 0.94 3.97 4.17
C TRP A 88 -0.11 4.87 3.52
N MET A 89 -0.21 6.14 3.93
CA MET A 89 -1.12 7.10 3.31
C MET A 89 -0.76 7.33 1.84
N VAL A 90 0.52 7.56 1.54
CA VAL A 90 0.96 7.78 0.17
C VAL A 90 0.85 6.52 -0.70
N VAL A 91 1.05 5.34 -0.10
CA VAL A 91 0.82 4.05 -0.75
C VAL A 91 -0.65 3.87 -1.10
N TYR A 92 -1.57 4.18 -0.18
CA TYR A 92 -3.00 4.14 -0.45
C TYR A 92 -3.40 5.07 -1.60
N ILE A 93 -2.91 6.31 -1.59
CA ILE A 93 -3.20 7.30 -2.64
C ILE A 93 -2.72 6.81 -4.01
N HIS A 94 -1.50 6.27 -4.08
CA HIS A 94 -0.96 5.73 -5.31
C HIS A 94 -1.73 4.49 -5.77
N ALA A 95 -2.08 3.59 -4.84
CA ALA A 95 -2.86 2.42 -5.13
C ALA A 95 -4.24 2.78 -5.70
N TYR A 96 -4.90 3.75 -5.09
CA TYR A 96 -6.18 4.28 -5.56
C TYR A 96 -6.10 4.79 -7.00
N ILE A 97 -5.05 5.56 -7.34
CA ILE A 97 -4.85 6.04 -8.71
C ILE A 97 -4.71 4.89 -9.70
N ILE A 98 -3.86 3.90 -9.43
CA ILE A 98 -3.65 2.78 -10.36
C ILE A 98 -4.96 1.98 -10.54
N MET A 99 -5.70 1.78 -9.46
CA MET A 99 -7.00 1.07 -9.48
C MET A 99 -8.05 1.80 -10.31
N TYR A 100 -8.08 3.13 -10.28
CA TYR A 100 -9.02 3.94 -11.08
C TYR A 100 -8.58 4.12 -12.53
N GLU A 101 -7.28 4.30 -12.79
CA GLU A 101 -6.73 4.28 -14.16
C GLU A 101 -7.10 2.99 -14.89
N ASP A 102 -7.14 1.90 -14.15
CA ASP A 102 -7.55 0.59 -14.64
C ASP A 102 -9.07 0.46 -14.90
N GLN A 103 -9.90 1.28 -14.25
CA GLN A 103 -11.33 1.41 -14.53
C GLN A 103 -11.65 2.42 -15.66
N GLY A 104 -10.62 3.04 -16.24
CA GLY A 104 -10.74 3.99 -17.36
C GLY A 104 -10.77 5.46 -16.93
N GLU A 105 -10.77 5.74 -15.62
CA GLU A 105 -10.65 7.11 -15.09
C GLU A 105 -9.18 7.52 -14.98
N LYS A 106 -8.78 8.56 -15.70
CA LYS A 106 -7.41 9.07 -15.62
C LYS A 106 -7.32 10.15 -14.56
N TYR A 107 -6.67 9.83 -13.43
CA TYR A 107 -6.17 10.85 -12.53
C TYR A 107 -4.99 11.58 -13.22
N HIS A 108 -4.79 12.86 -12.89
CA HIS A 108 -3.64 13.61 -13.39
C HIS A 108 -2.36 13.14 -12.67
N SER A 109 -1.89 11.92 -13.00
CA SER A 109 -0.67 11.29 -12.48
C SER A 109 0.60 11.90 -13.10
N HIS A 110 0.67 13.24 -13.18
CA HIS A 110 1.90 13.96 -13.55
C HIS A 110 2.90 14.02 -12.38
N TYR A 111 2.90 13.02 -11.50
CA TYR A 111 3.89 12.91 -10.43
C TYR A 111 4.73 11.66 -10.64
N GLU A 112 6.02 11.80 -10.41
CA GLU A 112 6.94 10.66 -10.37
C GLU A 112 6.77 9.91 -9.05
N ILE A 113 6.96 8.59 -9.08
CA ILE A 113 6.88 7.74 -7.88
C ILE A 113 7.85 8.23 -6.79
N LEU A 114 9.01 8.76 -7.18
CA LEU A 114 9.98 9.39 -6.28
C LEU A 114 9.36 10.54 -5.46
N ASN A 115 8.47 11.34 -6.05
CA ASN A 115 7.87 12.49 -5.39
C ASN A 115 6.88 12.04 -4.30
N ILE A 116 6.04 11.05 -4.59
CA ILE A 116 5.07 10.54 -3.62
C ILE A 116 5.73 9.71 -2.51
N ALA A 117 6.79 8.96 -2.82
CA ALA A 117 7.57 8.24 -1.82
C ALA A 117 8.27 9.21 -0.85
N LYS A 118 8.83 10.32 -1.37
CA LYS A 118 9.45 11.36 -0.54
C LYS A 118 8.47 12.03 0.41
N ASP A 119 7.26 12.37 -0.08
CA ASP A 119 6.19 12.89 0.77
C ASP A 119 5.73 11.91 1.86
N GLY A 120 5.90 10.61 1.60
CA GLY A 120 5.63 9.52 2.55
C GLY A 120 6.72 9.27 3.59
N ASP A 121 7.84 9.97 3.50
CA ASP A 121 9.08 9.66 4.23
C ASP A 121 9.50 8.18 4.11
N VAL A 122 9.37 7.63 2.90
CA VAL A 122 9.73 6.23 2.61
C VAL A 122 10.69 6.16 1.43
N SER A 123 11.62 5.21 1.49
CA SER A 123 12.47 4.92 0.34
C SER A 123 11.64 4.36 -0.81
N ILE A 124 12.08 4.57 -2.06
CA ILE A 124 11.38 4.00 -3.24
C ILE A 124 11.20 2.48 -3.10
N ARG A 125 12.24 1.79 -2.63
CA ARG A 125 12.19 0.33 -2.43
C ARG A 125 11.12 -0.06 -1.43
N ASP A 126 11.07 0.63 -0.29
CA ASP A 126 10.11 0.31 0.77
C ASP A 126 8.69 0.71 0.34
N PHE A 127 8.54 1.83 -0.37
CA PHE A 127 7.28 2.23 -1.00
C PHE A 127 6.72 1.12 -1.90
N TYR A 128 7.53 0.54 -2.78
CA TYR A 128 7.10 -0.56 -3.63
C TYR A 128 6.75 -1.84 -2.86
N ALA A 129 7.54 -2.18 -1.84
CA ALA A 129 7.24 -3.32 -0.98
C ALA A 129 5.90 -3.11 -0.25
N MET A 130 5.65 -1.91 0.27
CA MET A 130 4.39 -1.52 0.90
C MET A 130 3.23 -1.52 -0.10
N LEU A 131 3.45 -1.04 -1.32
CA LEU A 131 2.45 -1.06 -2.40
C LEU A 131 2.05 -2.48 -2.78
N CYS A 132 3.02 -3.39 -2.94
CA CYS A 132 2.74 -4.80 -3.17
C CYS A 132 1.94 -5.43 -2.03
N LYS A 133 2.29 -5.12 -0.77
CA LYS A 133 1.52 -5.57 0.40
C LYS A 133 0.08 -5.03 0.31
N TRP A 134 -0.09 -3.73 0.10
CA TRP A 134 -1.39 -3.07 0.02
C TRP A 134 -2.30 -3.69 -1.05
N MET A 135 -1.77 -3.86 -2.27
CA MET A 135 -2.54 -4.40 -3.39
C MET A 135 -3.04 -5.83 -3.14
N LYS A 136 -2.28 -6.63 -2.39
CA LYS A 136 -2.74 -7.96 -1.96
C LYS A 136 -3.81 -7.88 -0.89
N PHE A 137 -3.70 -6.96 0.06
CA PHE A 137 -4.70 -6.79 1.12
C PHE A 137 -6.07 -6.40 0.58
N ILE A 138 -6.11 -5.64 -0.52
CA ILE A 138 -7.37 -5.21 -1.15
C ILE A 138 -7.85 -6.17 -2.25
N ASP A 139 -7.20 -7.33 -2.40
CA ASP A 139 -7.47 -8.30 -3.48
C ASP A 139 -7.53 -7.62 -4.87
N ALA A 140 -6.54 -6.78 -5.17
CA ALA A 140 -6.50 -6.02 -6.42
C ALA A 140 -6.54 -6.95 -7.65
N PRO A 141 -7.21 -6.57 -8.74
CA PRO A 141 -7.25 -7.35 -9.97
C PRO A 141 -5.84 -7.72 -10.47
N ASN A 142 -5.67 -8.94 -10.97
CA ASN A 142 -4.36 -9.42 -11.46
C ASN A 142 -3.68 -8.46 -12.45
N ARG A 143 -4.45 -7.76 -13.29
CA ARG A 143 -3.92 -6.76 -14.23
C ARG A 143 -3.26 -5.55 -13.53
N VAL A 144 -3.76 -5.15 -12.36
CA VAL A 144 -3.16 -4.10 -11.52
C VAL A 144 -1.91 -4.63 -10.82
N LEU A 145 -1.95 -5.87 -10.32
CA LEU A 145 -0.79 -6.54 -9.74
C LEU A 145 0.36 -6.67 -10.76
N THR A 146 0.07 -7.03 -12.00
CA THR A 146 1.07 -7.11 -13.09
C THR A 146 1.69 -5.75 -13.41
N LYS A 147 0.92 -4.65 -13.35
CA LYS A 147 1.46 -3.29 -13.55
C LYS A 147 2.46 -2.94 -12.45
N VAL A 148 2.12 -3.21 -11.19
CA VAL A 148 3.02 -2.98 -10.04
C VAL A 148 4.29 -3.82 -10.15
N ASP A 149 4.15 -5.09 -10.52
CA ASP A 149 5.28 -6.01 -10.72
C ASP A 149 6.26 -5.54 -11.81
N ASN A 150 5.74 -5.04 -12.93
CA ASN A 150 6.58 -4.57 -14.03
C ASN A 150 7.37 -3.32 -13.65
N VAL A 151 6.82 -2.48 -12.78
CA VAL A 151 7.52 -1.29 -12.27
C VAL A 151 8.61 -1.69 -11.27
N ASN A 152 8.40 -2.75 -10.47
CA ASN A 152 9.38 -3.24 -9.50
C ASN A 152 10.57 -4.02 -10.11
N LYS A 153 10.43 -4.48 -11.35
CA LYS A 153 11.46 -5.28 -12.05
C LYS A 153 12.48 -4.42 -12.83
N CYS A 154 12.25 -3.10 -12.92
CA CYS A 154 13.16 -2.13 -13.54
C CYS A 154 14.07 -1.47 -12.49
#